data_AF-A0AAV7HYN2-F1
#
_entry.id   AF-A0AAV7HYN2-F1
#
_cell.length_a   1.000
_cell.length_b   1.000
_cell.length_c   1.000
_cell.angle_alpha   90.00
_cell.angle_beta   90.00
_cell.angle_gamma   90.00
#
_symmetry.space_group_name_H-M   'P 1'
#
loop_
_entity.id
_entity.type
_entity.pdbx_description
1 polymer ?
#
loop_
_entity_poly.entity_id
_entity_poly.type
_entity_poly.pdbx_seq_one_letter_code
_entity_poly.pdbx_strand_id
1 'polypeptide(L)'
;MQCLERIVLKFFVFYYVYITSELFENLNQEIFYFLLQKVKSRLSNYSRKDNLNKKLSMGFIDDELQQVSKFCENIVKDSRLVSCVPAMVRAEITRTTFKKIIVCIQFPSDYPQEPLLIELKSKTLSPKLLLKLTEVCEKECKNLIGKTQILPTLKLIQNFIQDNPLICCYDEISLLKKLLNERDSFKLKQKSSSIFLEIYQDNYFYKLKIIVPDNYPLASVSIKDVETNFPPLFARYFIGQAQELGRRCVEPPLRKQINQIFSPSPSLNCVVSFIIRVVKLLPNEKCQWCKGLCLPDNPVQAVLDENADLHVERLYCGHLFHLQCLLKYMKTPPFHGGKKCPTCGQRVYHDKWAVSDKLAEDRWAHEQARARELAEVADFFE
;
A
#
# COMPACT_ATOMS: atom_id res chain seq x y z
N MET A 1 -19.98 -11.48 -36.81
CA MET A 1 -20.49 -10.41 -37.70
C MET A 1 -21.41 -10.90 -38.81
N GLN A 2 -21.19 -12.07 -39.43
CA GLN A 2 -22.11 -12.62 -40.45
C GLN A 2 -23.55 -12.94 -39.96
N CYS A 3 -23.77 -13.13 -38.65
CA CYS A 3 -25.13 -13.28 -38.09
C CYS A 3 -25.90 -11.97 -37.92
N LEU A 4 -25.22 -10.85 -37.64
CA LEU A 4 -25.86 -9.55 -37.42
C LEU A 4 -26.27 -8.89 -38.75
N GLU A 5 -25.46 -9.05 -39.80
CA GLU A 5 -25.83 -8.60 -41.15
C GLU A 5 -27.09 -9.32 -41.68
N ARG A 6 -27.24 -10.62 -41.39
CA ARG A 6 -28.46 -11.37 -41.75
C ARG A 6 -29.70 -10.95 -40.97
N ILE A 7 -29.55 -10.45 -39.74
CA ILE A 7 -30.67 -9.96 -38.91
C ILE A 7 -31.11 -8.57 -39.35
N VAL A 8 -30.16 -7.66 -39.65
CA VAL A 8 -30.48 -6.31 -40.14
C VAL A 8 -31.10 -6.34 -41.54
N LEU A 9 -30.63 -7.22 -42.44
CA LEU A 9 -31.28 -7.41 -43.75
C LEU A 9 -32.68 -8.02 -43.63
N LYS A 10 -32.91 -8.95 -42.69
CA LYS A 10 -34.26 -9.47 -42.44
C LYS A 10 -35.18 -8.41 -41.84
N PHE A 11 -34.68 -7.57 -40.92
CA PHE A 11 -35.46 -6.48 -40.31
C PHE A 11 -35.77 -5.37 -41.32
N PHE A 12 -34.83 -4.97 -42.18
CA PHE A 12 -35.08 -3.94 -43.19
C PHE A 12 -36.06 -4.41 -44.27
N VAL A 13 -35.96 -5.67 -44.70
CA VAL A 13 -36.93 -6.26 -45.65
C VAL A 13 -38.30 -6.44 -44.99
N PHE A 14 -38.38 -6.85 -43.72
CA PHE A 14 -39.65 -6.94 -43.00
C PHE A 14 -40.29 -5.56 -42.79
N TYR A 15 -39.53 -4.55 -42.37
CA TYR A 15 -40.07 -3.21 -42.09
C TYR A 15 -40.52 -2.49 -43.37
N TYR A 16 -39.85 -2.72 -44.51
CA TYR A 16 -40.27 -2.15 -45.79
C TYR A 16 -41.47 -2.89 -46.40
N VAL A 17 -41.59 -4.21 -46.20
CA VAL A 17 -42.76 -5.00 -46.66
C VAL A 17 -44.00 -4.73 -45.79
N TYR A 18 -43.83 -4.50 -44.48
CA TYR A 18 -44.94 -4.26 -43.55
C TYR A 18 -45.50 -2.82 -43.63
N ILE A 19 -44.69 -1.84 -44.05
CA ILE A 19 -45.16 -0.45 -44.26
C ILE A 19 -45.87 -0.27 -45.62
N THR A 20 -45.80 -1.27 -46.52
CA THR A 20 -46.43 -1.18 -47.85
C THR A 20 -47.73 -1.99 -48.00
N SER A 21 -48.29 -2.57 -46.94
CA SER A 21 -49.54 -3.35 -47.03
C SER A 21 -50.83 -2.56 -46.81
N GLU A 22 -50.78 -1.25 -46.50
CA GLU A 22 -51.99 -0.45 -46.25
C GLU A 22 -52.16 0.78 -47.15
N LEU A 23 -51.30 1.02 -48.15
CA LEU A 23 -51.40 2.23 -48.98
C LEU A 23 -51.01 2.10 -50.46
N PHE A 24 -50.94 0.89 -51.03
CA PHE A 24 -50.42 0.69 -52.39
C PHE A 24 -51.33 -0.20 -53.26
N GLU A 25 -52.51 0.29 -53.62
CA GLU A 25 -53.32 -0.29 -54.70
C GLU A 25 -53.00 0.28 -56.09
N ASN A 26 -52.04 1.21 -56.27
CA ASN A 26 -51.71 1.74 -57.60
C ASN A 26 -50.30 2.34 -57.71
N LEU A 27 -49.24 1.55 -57.49
CA LEU A 27 -47.92 1.94 -58.01
C LEU A 27 -47.36 0.90 -58.98
N ASN A 28 -47.06 1.42 -60.17
CA ASN A 28 -46.36 0.77 -61.28
C ASN A 28 -45.22 -0.12 -60.80
N GLN A 29 -45.18 -1.37 -61.28
CA GLN A 29 -44.09 -2.32 -61.05
C GLN A 29 -42.70 -1.72 -61.37
N GLU A 30 -42.62 -0.78 -62.31
CA GLU A 30 -41.40 -0.05 -62.64
C GLU A 30 -40.86 0.81 -61.48
N ILE A 31 -41.73 1.45 -60.70
CA ILE A 31 -41.31 2.31 -59.56
C ILE A 31 -40.73 1.45 -58.43
N PHE A 32 -41.33 0.28 -58.18
CA PHE A 32 -40.81 -0.68 -57.21
C PHE A 32 -39.43 -1.22 -57.62
N TYR A 33 -39.27 -1.56 -58.91
CA TYR A 33 -37.98 -2.01 -59.44
C TYR A 33 -36.90 -0.91 -59.38
N PHE A 34 -37.28 0.34 -59.66
CA PHE A 34 -36.39 1.49 -59.55
C PHE A 34 -35.96 1.77 -58.10
N LEU A 35 -36.87 1.67 -57.13
CA LEU A 35 -36.55 1.82 -55.70
C LEU A 35 -35.63 0.70 -55.20
N LEU A 36 -35.87 -0.55 -55.59
CA LEU A 36 -34.99 -1.68 -55.27
C LEU A 36 -33.58 -1.52 -55.84
N GLN A 37 -33.46 -1.06 -57.09
CA GLN A 37 -32.18 -0.73 -57.73
C GLN A 37 -31.44 0.39 -56.96
N LYS A 38 -32.16 1.42 -56.50
CA LYS A 38 -31.61 2.56 -55.76
C LYS A 38 -31.19 2.20 -54.32
N VAL A 39 -31.89 1.27 -53.69
CA VAL A 39 -31.50 0.70 -52.38
C VAL A 39 -30.27 -0.20 -52.53
N LYS A 40 -30.23 -1.07 -53.54
CA LYS A 40 -29.06 -1.91 -53.84
C LYS A 40 -27.81 -1.08 -54.15
N SER A 41 -27.94 0.01 -54.91
CA SER A 41 -26.80 0.90 -55.21
C SER A 41 -26.33 1.67 -53.97
N ARG A 42 -27.25 2.11 -53.10
CA ARG A 42 -26.89 2.73 -51.80
C ARG A 42 -26.20 1.74 -50.84
N LEU A 43 -26.68 0.50 -50.73
CA LEU A 43 -26.04 -0.54 -49.92
C LEU A 43 -24.66 -0.95 -50.46
N SER A 44 -24.52 -1.04 -51.79
CA SER A 44 -23.22 -1.29 -52.45
C SER A 44 -22.24 -0.14 -52.22
N ASN A 45 -22.71 1.11 -52.27
CA ASN A 45 -21.89 2.28 -51.98
C ASN A 45 -21.50 2.38 -50.49
N TYR A 46 -22.37 1.96 -49.57
CA TYR A 46 -22.07 1.88 -48.14
C TYR A 46 -21.00 0.81 -47.87
N SER A 47 -21.18 -0.40 -48.42
CA SER A 47 -20.19 -1.48 -48.32
C SER A 47 -18.85 -1.14 -49.00
N ARG A 48 -18.86 -0.38 -50.10
CA ARG A 48 -17.62 0.13 -50.73
C ARG A 48 -16.94 1.19 -49.88
N LYS A 49 -17.67 2.13 -49.28
CA LYS A 49 -17.11 3.13 -48.35
C LYS A 49 -16.54 2.47 -47.09
N ASP A 50 -17.24 1.50 -46.52
CA ASP A 50 -16.75 0.72 -45.37
C ASP A 50 -15.47 -0.04 -45.72
N ASN A 51 -15.42 -0.70 -46.88
CA ASN A 51 -14.21 -1.39 -47.33
C ASN A 51 -13.04 -0.44 -47.64
N LEU A 52 -13.30 0.76 -48.18
CA LEU A 52 -12.27 1.76 -48.44
C LEU A 52 -11.72 2.32 -47.12
N ASN A 53 -12.61 2.66 -46.17
CA ASN A 53 -12.24 3.12 -44.84
C ASN A 53 -11.46 2.05 -44.07
N LYS A 54 -11.84 0.77 -44.18
CA LYS A 54 -11.10 -0.36 -43.59
C LYS A 54 -9.71 -0.53 -44.19
N LYS A 55 -9.57 -0.30 -45.50
CA LYS A 55 -8.28 -0.40 -46.19
C LYS A 55 -7.35 0.76 -45.84
N LEU A 56 -7.90 1.97 -45.67
CA LEU A 56 -7.19 3.16 -45.18
C LEU A 56 -6.81 3.03 -43.70
N SER A 57 -7.67 2.45 -42.85
CA SER A 57 -7.36 2.20 -41.44
C SER A 57 -6.31 1.10 -41.25
N MET A 58 -6.32 0.05 -42.09
CA MET A 58 -5.27 -0.97 -42.10
C MET A 58 -3.89 -0.37 -42.45
N GLY A 59 -3.81 0.53 -43.44
CA GLY A 59 -2.56 1.23 -43.76
C GLY A 59 -2.02 2.06 -42.59
N PHE A 60 -2.91 2.79 -41.89
CA PHE A 60 -2.53 3.57 -40.71
C PHE A 60 -2.03 2.69 -39.55
N ILE A 61 -2.70 1.57 -39.29
CA ILE A 61 -2.30 0.60 -38.26
C ILE A 61 -0.93 0.01 -38.61
N ASP A 62 -0.71 -0.39 -39.86
CA ASP A 62 0.57 -0.96 -40.30
C ASP A 62 1.72 0.06 -40.18
N ASP A 63 1.48 1.33 -40.53
CA ASP A 63 2.45 2.42 -40.37
C ASP A 63 2.81 2.64 -38.89
N GLU A 64 1.81 2.67 -38.01
CA GLU A 64 2.04 2.82 -36.58
C GLU A 64 2.77 1.61 -35.98
N LEU A 65 2.42 0.39 -36.37
CA LEU A 65 3.11 -0.83 -35.94
C LEU A 65 4.57 -0.83 -36.39
N GLN A 66 4.87 -0.38 -37.61
CA GLN A 66 6.24 -0.23 -38.08
C GLN A 66 7.02 0.80 -37.25
N GLN A 67 6.38 1.93 -36.90
CA GLN A 67 7.00 2.93 -36.02
C GLN A 67 7.28 2.34 -34.63
N VAL A 68 6.32 1.65 -34.03
CA VAL A 68 6.48 1.01 -32.72
C VAL A 68 7.60 -0.03 -32.77
N SER A 69 7.63 -0.90 -33.77
CA SER A 69 8.66 -1.92 -33.91
C SER A 69 10.06 -1.34 -34.06
N LYS A 70 10.22 -0.17 -34.71
CA LYS A 70 11.52 0.48 -34.92
C LYS A 70 11.97 1.31 -33.72
N PHE A 71 11.03 1.95 -33.02
CA PHE A 71 11.35 3.01 -32.07
C PHE A 71 10.98 2.72 -30.61
N CYS A 72 10.20 1.68 -30.31
CA CYS A 72 9.71 1.42 -28.94
C CYS A 72 10.85 1.37 -27.91
N GLU A 73 11.83 0.50 -28.12
CA GLU A 73 12.91 0.28 -27.13
C GLU A 73 13.88 1.48 -27.05
N ASN A 74 13.94 2.31 -28.09
CA ASN A 74 14.76 3.52 -28.13
C ASN A 74 14.08 4.71 -27.43
N ILE A 75 12.77 4.89 -27.64
CA ILE A 75 11.99 6.02 -27.10
C ILE A 75 11.54 5.73 -25.66
N VAL A 76 11.11 4.51 -25.41
CA VAL A 76 10.58 4.03 -24.13
C VAL A 76 11.68 3.22 -23.46
N LYS A 77 12.52 3.91 -22.68
CA LYS A 77 13.60 3.26 -21.92
C LYS A 77 13.05 2.18 -20.99
N ASP A 78 13.88 1.18 -20.70
CA ASP A 78 13.53 0.06 -19.83
C ASP A 78 12.29 -0.72 -20.33
N SER A 79 12.00 -0.67 -21.64
CA SER A 79 10.92 -1.42 -22.27
C SER A 79 11.43 -2.55 -23.16
N ARG A 80 10.59 -3.56 -23.33
CA ARG A 80 10.79 -4.68 -24.25
C ARG A 80 9.51 -4.94 -25.00
N LEU A 81 9.57 -4.95 -26.33
CA LEU A 81 8.43 -5.26 -27.18
C LEU A 81 8.27 -6.79 -27.25
N VAL A 82 7.13 -7.31 -26.80
CA VAL A 82 6.85 -8.77 -26.76
C VAL A 82 6.06 -9.22 -27.99
N SER A 83 5.09 -8.40 -28.43
CA SER A 83 4.28 -8.66 -29.62
C SER A 83 3.93 -7.33 -30.26
N CYS A 84 3.96 -7.26 -31.58
CA CYS A 84 3.63 -6.08 -32.36
C CYS A 84 2.91 -6.49 -33.64
N VAL A 85 1.64 -6.90 -33.49
CA VAL A 85 0.79 -7.36 -34.60
C VAL A 85 -0.55 -6.63 -34.57
N PRO A 86 -1.29 -6.56 -35.69
CA PRO A 86 -2.58 -5.84 -35.75
C PRO A 86 -3.62 -6.34 -34.74
N ALA A 87 -3.57 -7.60 -34.33
CA ALA A 87 -4.48 -8.14 -33.33
C ALA A 87 -4.19 -7.64 -31.90
N MET A 88 -2.91 -7.39 -31.59
CA MET A 88 -2.47 -6.96 -30.26
C MET A 88 -1.02 -6.49 -30.27
N VAL A 89 -0.78 -5.36 -29.60
CA VAL A 89 0.54 -4.90 -29.22
C VAL A 89 0.76 -5.19 -27.74
N ARG A 90 1.88 -5.83 -27.41
CA ARG A 90 2.24 -6.17 -26.04
C ARG A 90 3.66 -5.68 -25.76
N ALA A 91 3.80 -4.82 -24.78
CA ALA A 91 5.08 -4.31 -24.31
C ALA A 91 5.24 -4.58 -22.81
N GLU A 92 6.47 -4.77 -22.39
CA GLU A 92 6.85 -4.88 -20.99
C GLU A 92 7.71 -3.68 -20.61
N ILE A 93 7.37 -2.99 -19.53
CA ILE A 93 8.15 -1.86 -19.00
C ILE A 93 8.61 -2.25 -17.59
N THR A 94 9.93 -2.32 -17.38
CA THR A 94 10.54 -2.87 -16.18
C THR A 94 11.57 -1.91 -15.59
N ARG A 95 11.20 -1.21 -14.52
CA ARG A 95 12.14 -0.34 -13.79
C ARG A 95 12.94 -1.10 -12.74
N THR A 96 12.28 -2.00 -12.02
CA THR A 96 12.88 -2.95 -11.07
C THR A 96 12.13 -4.27 -11.16
N THR A 97 12.64 -5.31 -10.50
CA THR A 97 11.95 -6.62 -10.41
C THR A 97 10.54 -6.50 -9.84
N PHE A 98 10.29 -5.50 -8.99
CA PHE A 98 8.98 -5.22 -8.39
C PHE A 98 8.15 -4.18 -9.18
N LYS A 99 8.79 -3.26 -9.91
CA LYS A 99 8.13 -2.25 -10.73
C LYS A 99 8.13 -2.67 -12.19
N LYS A 100 7.30 -3.67 -12.50
CA LYS A 100 7.14 -4.25 -13.83
C LYS A 100 5.68 -4.21 -14.25
N ILE A 101 5.41 -3.61 -15.41
CA ILE A 101 4.08 -3.53 -16.02
C ILE A 101 4.12 -4.18 -17.40
N ILE A 102 3.15 -5.05 -17.65
CA ILE A 102 2.85 -5.59 -18.97
C ILE A 102 1.68 -4.78 -19.52
N VAL A 103 1.91 -4.11 -20.64
CA VAL A 103 0.94 -3.31 -21.36
C VAL A 103 0.40 -4.14 -22.51
N CYS A 104 -0.90 -4.39 -22.54
CA CYS A 104 -1.61 -5.00 -23.66
C CYS A 104 -2.48 -3.93 -24.32
N ILE A 105 -2.33 -3.79 -25.63
CA ILE A 105 -3.01 -2.77 -26.42
C ILE A 105 -3.74 -3.46 -27.57
N GLN A 106 -5.00 -3.09 -27.79
CA GLN A 106 -5.81 -3.55 -28.91
C GLN A 106 -6.40 -2.36 -29.66
N PHE A 107 -6.47 -2.50 -30.98
CA PHE A 107 -7.09 -1.50 -31.85
C PHE A 107 -8.61 -1.75 -31.91
N PRO A 108 -9.46 -0.73 -31.66
CA PRO A 108 -10.88 -0.82 -31.99
C PRO A 108 -11.09 -0.88 -33.51
N SER A 109 -12.28 -1.28 -33.95
CA SER A 109 -12.59 -1.39 -35.38
C SER A 109 -12.45 -0.07 -36.14
N ASP A 110 -12.68 1.04 -35.44
CA ASP A 110 -12.79 2.37 -36.02
C ASP A 110 -11.54 3.22 -35.72
N TYR A 111 -10.44 2.57 -35.32
CA TYR A 111 -9.14 3.23 -35.14
C TYR A 111 -8.67 3.90 -36.44
N PRO A 112 -8.13 5.14 -36.41
CA PRO A 112 -7.75 5.97 -35.25
C PRO A 112 -8.84 6.92 -34.73
N GLN A 113 -10.10 6.78 -35.15
CA GLN A 113 -11.21 7.65 -34.69
C GLN A 113 -11.69 7.31 -33.28
N GLU A 114 -11.38 6.11 -32.80
CA GLU A 114 -11.58 5.68 -31.42
C GLU A 114 -10.24 5.50 -30.69
N PRO A 115 -10.21 5.68 -29.35
CA PRO A 115 -9.01 5.48 -28.55
C PRO A 115 -8.63 3.99 -28.47
N LEU A 116 -7.33 3.71 -28.29
CA LEU A 116 -6.85 2.36 -28.03
C LEU A 116 -7.50 1.73 -26.79
N LEU A 117 -7.73 0.42 -26.86
CA LEU A 117 -8.15 -0.38 -25.71
C LEU A 117 -6.89 -0.85 -24.97
N ILE A 118 -6.78 -0.51 -23.69
CA ILE A 118 -5.55 -0.72 -22.90
C ILE A 118 -5.86 -1.61 -21.70
N GLU A 119 -5.02 -2.62 -21.50
CA GLU A 119 -5.06 -3.47 -20.30
C GLU A 119 -3.66 -3.52 -19.68
N LEU A 120 -3.57 -3.14 -18.40
CA LEU A 120 -2.32 -3.13 -17.63
C LEU A 120 -2.29 -4.31 -16.67
N LYS A 121 -1.22 -5.11 -16.73
CA LYS A 121 -0.99 -6.26 -15.85
C LYS A 121 0.33 -6.13 -15.11
N SER A 122 0.33 -6.52 -13.83
CA SER A 122 1.54 -6.68 -13.04
C SER A 122 1.36 -7.84 -12.07
N LYS A 123 2.47 -8.52 -11.73
CA LYS A 123 2.46 -9.56 -10.68
C LYS A 123 2.64 -8.98 -9.28
N THR A 124 3.11 -7.73 -9.18
CA THR A 124 3.64 -7.13 -7.95
C THR A 124 2.95 -5.81 -7.59
N LEU A 125 2.46 -5.05 -8.57
CA LEU A 125 1.74 -3.80 -8.33
C LEU A 125 0.25 -4.04 -8.05
N SER A 126 -0.33 -3.13 -7.26
CA SER A 126 -1.75 -3.17 -6.88
C SER A 126 -2.69 -3.16 -8.10
N PRO A 127 -3.68 -4.07 -8.19
CA PRO A 127 -4.70 -4.03 -9.24
C PRO A 127 -5.47 -2.70 -9.26
N LYS A 128 -5.72 -2.10 -8.09
CA LYS A 128 -6.41 -0.80 -7.99
C LYS A 128 -5.60 0.33 -8.58
N LEU A 129 -4.27 0.29 -8.43
CA LEU A 129 -3.38 1.25 -9.07
C LEU A 129 -3.39 1.07 -10.59
N LEU A 130 -3.31 -0.18 -11.06
CA LEU A 130 -3.32 -0.47 -12.49
C LEU A 130 -4.60 0.00 -13.16
N LEU A 131 -5.77 -0.24 -12.56
CA LEU A 131 -7.06 0.25 -13.08
C LEU A 131 -7.07 1.78 -13.21
N LYS A 132 -6.64 2.51 -12.17
CA LYS A 132 -6.55 3.98 -12.22
C LYS A 132 -5.56 4.46 -13.29
N LEU A 133 -4.43 3.77 -13.47
CA LEU A 133 -3.47 4.12 -14.51
C LEU A 133 -4.03 3.82 -15.90
N THR A 134 -4.78 2.74 -16.08
CA THR A 134 -5.51 2.45 -17.31
C THR A 134 -6.48 3.59 -17.65
N GLU A 135 -7.30 4.03 -16.69
CA GLU A 135 -8.23 5.16 -16.88
C GLU A 135 -7.51 6.46 -17.30
N VAL A 136 -6.30 6.70 -16.77
CA VAL A 136 -5.46 7.84 -17.17
C VAL A 136 -4.96 7.66 -18.61
N CYS A 137 -4.50 6.47 -18.98
CA CYS A 137 -4.05 6.18 -20.35
C CYS A 137 -5.20 6.32 -21.36
N GLU A 138 -6.40 5.82 -21.04
CA GLU A 138 -7.59 5.94 -21.89
C GLU A 138 -7.99 7.41 -22.11
N LYS A 139 -7.86 8.25 -21.08
CA LYS A 139 -8.09 9.70 -21.21
C LYS A 139 -7.07 10.36 -22.14
N GLU A 140 -5.79 9.99 -22.03
CA GLU A 140 -4.75 10.51 -22.93
C GLU A 140 -4.97 10.04 -24.38
N CYS A 141 -5.38 8.79 -24.60
CA CYS A 141 -5.72 8.30 -25.94
C CYS A 141 -6.86 9.09 -26.59
N LYS A 142 -7.88 9.52 -25.82
CA LYS A 142 -8.97 10.38 -26.32
C LYS A 142 -8.48 11.73 -26.82
N ASN A 143 -7.38 12.26 -26.27
CA ASN A 143 -6.76 13.50 -26.74
C ASN A 143 -5.94 13.31 -28.03
N LEU A 144 -5.70 12.06 -28.44
CA LEU A 144 -4.86 11.67 -29.57
C LEU A 144 -5.67 11.03 -30.72
N ILE A 145 -7.00 11.23 -30.73
CA ILE A 145 -7.87 10.77 -31.82
C ILE A 145 -7.36 11.31 -33.17
N GLY A 146 -7.30 10.44 -34.17
CA GLY A 146 -6.77 10.74 -35.50
C GLY A 146 -5.24 10.79 -35.60
N LYS A 147 -4.50 10.53 -34.50
CA LYS A 147 -3.03 10.44 -34.45
C LYS A 147 -2.60 9.06 -33.96
N THR A 148 -1.29 8.79 -34.03
CA THR A 148 -0.70 7.59 -33.42
C THR A 148 -0.76 7.69 -31.90
N GLN A 149 -1.09 6.58 -31.23
CA GLN A 149 -1.41 6.55 -29.81
C GLN A 149 -0.50 5.61 -29.02
N ILE A 150 0.10 4.58 -29.63
CA ILE A 150 0.85 3.54 -28.92
C ILE A 150 2.09 4.10 -28.24
N LEU A 151 3.01 4.73 -28.99
CA LEU A 151 4.26 5.25 -28.43
C LEU A 151 4.03 6.32 -27.34
N PRO A 152 3.13 7.32 -27.54
CA PRO A 152 2.76 8.25 -26.48
C PRO A 152 2.24 7.57 -25.22
N THR A 153 1.39 6.55 -25.37
CA THR A 153 0.83 5.79 -24.24
C THR A 153 1.91 5.01 -23.49
N LEU A 154 2.79 4.29 -24.21
CA LEU A 154 3.91 3.58 -23.59
C LEU A 154 4.86 4.55 -22.87
N LYS A 155 5.09 5.72 -23.46
CA LYS A 155 5.91 6.77 -22.86
C LYS A 155 5.29 7.34 -21.58
N LEU A 156 3.98 7.57 -21.58
CA LEU A 156 3.22 7.99 -20.41
C LEU A 156 3.38 6.99 -19.26
N ILE A 157 3.21 5.70 -19.53
CA ILE A 157 3.34 4.63 -18.51
C ILE A 157 4.78 4.57 -17.99
N GLN A 158 5.78 4.66 -18.88
CA GLN A 158 7.20 4.67 -18.51
C GLN A 158 7.55 5.86 -17.60
N ASN A 159 7.10 7.07 -17.97
CA ASN A 159 7.28 8.26 -17.14
C ASN A 159 6.56 8.12 -15.79
N PHE A 160 5.34 7.57 -15.78
CA PHE A 160 4.59 7.34 -14.53
C PHE A 160 5.35 6.44 -13.56
N ILE A 161 5.91 5.31 -14.03
CA ILE A 161 6.70 4.40 -13.18
C ILE A 161 7.96 5.09 -12.63
N GLN A 162 8.60 5.94 -13.45
CA GLN A 162 9.82 6.64 -13.08
C GLN A 162 9.56 7.76 -12.05
N ASP A 163 8.50 8.54 -12.26
CA ASP A 163 8.18 9.71 -11.44
C ASP A 163 7.46 9.37 -10.13
N ASN A 164 6.93 8.15 -10.01
CA ASN A 164 6.17 7.69 -8.85
C ASN A 164 6.82 6.47 -8.19
N PRO A 165 7.98 6.61 -7.51
CA PRO A 165 8.67 5.46 -6.93
C PRO A 165 7.88 4.78 -5.79
N LEU A 166 6.91 5.45 -5.16
CA LEU A 166 6.10 4.88 -4.07
C LEU A 166 4.98 3.94 -4.55
N ILE A 167 4.83 3.72 -5.86
CA ILE A 167 3.82 2.78 -6.39
C ILE A 167 4.00 1.35 -5.90
N CYS A 168 5.23 0.96 -5.52
CA CYS A 168 5.53 -0.37 -5.01
C CYS A 168 4.91 -0.65 -3.63
N CYS A 169 4.54 0.39 -2.88
CA CYS A 169 3.91 0.29 -1.58
C CYS A 169 2.51 0.92 -1.55
N TYR A 170 1.83 1.02 -2.71
CA TYR A 170 0.51 1.65 -2.84
C TYR A 170 -0.54 1.07 -1.88
N ASP A 171 -0.60 -0.26 -1.76
CA ASP A 171 -1.56 -0.92 -0.87
C ASP A 171 -1.22 -0.69 0.61
N GLU A 172 0.06 -0.75 0.97
CA GLU A 172 0.53 -0.46 2.34
C GLU A 172 0.21 0.98 2.75
N ILE A 173 0.47 1.95 1.87
CA ILE A 173 0.10 3.35 2.08
C ILE A 173 -1.41 3.49 2.30
N SER A 174 -2.21 2.79 1.51
CA SER A 174 -3.67 2.81 1.62
C SER A 174 -4.16 2.22 2.94
N LEU A 175 -3.49 1.21 3.48
CA LEU A 175 -3.79 0.63 4.79
C LEU A 175 -3.37 1.57 5.92
N LEU A 176 -2.17 2.14 5.84
CA LEU A 176 -1.62 3.04 6.87
C LEU A 176 -2.46 4.29 7.04
N LYS A 177 -2.97 4.87 5.95
CA LYS A 177 -3.87 6.03 6.01
C LYS A 177 -5.14 5.78 6.83
N LYS A 178 -5.60 4.53 6.93
CA LYS A 178 -6.78 4.17 7.75
C LYS A 178 -6.50 4.15 9.25
N LEU A 179 -5.23 4.13 9.65
CA LEU A 179 -4.83 4.12 11.07
C LEU A 179 -4.67 5.54 11.64
N LEU A 180 -4.82 6.56 10.81
CA LEU A 180 -4.56 7.96 11.16
C LEU A 180 -5.85 8.64 11.62
N ASN A 181 -5.70 9.56 12.57
CA ASN A 181 -6.76 10.42 13.06
C ASN A 181 -6.70 11.77 12.32
N GLU A 182 -7.68 12.64 12.55
CA GLU A 182 -7.78 13.95 11.88
C GLU A 182 -6.60 14.90 12.18
N ARG A 183 -5.97 14.77 13.36
CA ARG A 183 -4.79 15.55 13.73
C ARG A 183 -3.50 15.04 13.11
N ASP A 184 -3.48 13.79 12.65
CA ASP A 184 -2.29 13.17 12.09
C ASP A 184 -2.04 13.66 10.64
N SER A 185 -0.79 13.66 10.20
CA SER A 185 -0.40 14.08 8.85
C SER A 185 0.42 12.99 8.15
N PHE A 186 0.06 12.69 6.89
CA PHE A 186 0.72 11.67 6.06
C PHE A 186 0.94 12.19 4.64
N LYS A 187 2.12 12.77 4.42
CA LYS A 187 2.47 13.48 3.18
C LYS A 187 3.43 12.63 2.35
N LEU A 188 3.01 12.30 1.12
CA LEU A 188 3.82 11.54 0.16
C LEU A 188 4.71 12.48 -0.65
N LYS A 189 6.00 12.15 -0.81
CA LYS A 189 6.95 12.88 -1.64
C LYS A 189 7.58 11.95 -2.67
N GLN A 190 6.87 11.77 -3.79
CA GLN A 190 7.22 10.86 -4.88
C GLN A 190 8.67 11.04 -5.37
N LYS A 191 9.07 12.25 -5.79
CA LYS A 191 10.42 12.50 -6.33
C LYS A 191 11.58 12.06 -5.42
N SER A 192 11.38 12.12 -4.10
CA SER A 192 12.38 11.74 -3.11
C SER A 192 12.21 10.33 -2.54
N SER A 193 11.23 9.57 -3.05
CA SER A 193 10.80 8.27 -2.51
C SER A 193 10.63 8.30 -0.98
N SER A 194 9.99 9.37 -0.46
CA SER A 194 9.84 9.56 0.98
C SER A 194 8.42 9.87 1.42
N ILE A 195 8.12 9.57 2.68
CA ILE A 195 6.84 9.77 3.33
C ILE A 195 7.11 10.54 4.63
N PHE A 196 6.44 11.68 4.81
CA PHE A 196 6.47 12.42 6.07
C PHE A 196 5.25 12.02 6.89
N LEU A 197 5.50 11.54 8.10
CA LEU A 197 4.49 11.11 9.04
C LEU A 197 4.57 11.97 10.29
N GLU A 198 3.44 12.54 10.70
CA GLU A 198 3.28 13.23 11.97
C GLU A 198 2.10 12.58 12.69
N ILE A 199 2.35 12.07 13.89
CA ILE A 199 1.34 11.41 14.73
C ILE A 199 1.17 12.23 15.99
N TYR A 200 -0.07 12.48 16.38
CA TYR A 200 -0.41 13.20 17.60
C TYR A 200 -1.32 12.35 18.47
N GLN A 201 -1.01 12.30 19.76
CA GLN A 201 -1.85 11.70 20.78
C GLN A 201 -1.81 12.60 22.01
N ASP A 202 -2.96 13.22 22.32
CA ASP A 202 -3.08 14.21 23.38
C ASP A 202 -2.04 15.33 23.19
N ASN A 203 -1.18 15.58 24.18
CA ASN A 203 -0.09 16.58 24.09
C ASN A 203 1.23 15.99 23.55
N TYR A 204 1.26 14.69 23.22
CA TYR A 204 2.43 14.01 22.69
C TYR A 204 2.42 13.99 21.16
N PHE A 205 3.61 14.09 20.56
CA PHE A 205 3.77 14.00 19.12
C PHE A 205 4.99 13.16 18.73
N TYR A 206 4.91 12.56 17.55
CA TYR A 206 6.02 11.87 16.92
C TYR A 206 6.04 12.16 15.42
N LYS A 207 7.08 12.83 14.95
CA LYS A 207 7.26 13.20 13.55
C LYS A 207 8.49 12.47 13.00
N LEU A 208 8.38 11.96 11.78
CA LEU A 208 9.49 11.31 11.10
C LEU A 208 9.37 11.38 9.58
N LYS A 209 10.51 11.18 8.93
CA LYS A 209 10.61 10.91 7.50
C LYS A 209 10.94 9.44 7.26
N ILE A 210 10.10 8.76 6.49
CA ILE A 210 10.31 7.39 6.05
C ILE A 210 10.83 7.43 4.62
N ILE A 211 11.90 6.70 4.31
CA ILE A 211 12.47 6.61 2.98
C ILE A 211 12.29 5.17 2.48
N VAL A 212 11.66 5.05 1.31
CA VAL A 212 11.44 3.76 0.62
C VAL A 212 12.58 3.54 -0.37
N PRO A 213 13.36 2.45 -0.24
CA PRO A 213 14.49 2.20 -1.13
C PRO A 213 14.03 1.82 -2.55
N ASP A 214 14.89 2.04 -3.55
CA ASP A 214 14.55 1.79 -4.96
C ASP A 214 14.29 0.31 -5.24
N ASN A 215 15.02 -0.59 -4.58
CA ASN A 215 14.90 -2.06 -4.72
C ASN A 215 13.83 -2.67 -3.78
N TYR A 216 12.95 -1.87 -3.20
CA TYR A 216 11.85 -2.35 -2.37
C TYR A 216 11.01 -3.44 -3.09
N PRO A 217 10.64 -4.55 -2.43
CA PRO A 217 10.78 -4.87 -1.01
C PRO A 217 12.06 -5.63 -0.61
N LEU A 218 13.09 -5.68 -1.47
CA LEU A 218 14.33 -6.40 -1.14
C LEU A 218 15.15 -5.71 -0.05
N ALA A 219 14.98 -4.41 0.13
CA ALA A 219 15.53 -3.65 1.24
C ALA A 219 14.41 -3.01 2.07
N SER A 220 14.66 -2.85 3.36
CA SER A 220 13.68 -2.30 4.30
C SER A 220 13.56 -0.79 4.18
N VAL A 221 12.43 -0.25 4.61
CA VAL A 221 12.25 1.21 4.75
C VAL A 221 13.19 1.75 5.84
N SER A 222 13.70 2.97 5.64
CA SER A 222 14.54 3.64 6.63
C SER A 222 13.82 4.82 7.27
N ILE A 223 14.10 5.07 8.55
CA ILE A 223 13.52 6.17 9.33
C ILE A 223 14.61 7.22 9.53
N LYS A 224 14.29 8.47 9.21
CA LYS A 224 15.16 9.65 9.35
C LYS A 224 14.37 10.83 9.90
N ASP A 225 15.08 11.90 10.25
CA ASP A 225 14.53 13.21 10.63
C ASP A 225 13.45 13.07 11.73
N VAL A 226 13.78 12.34 12.80
CA VAL A 226 12.85 12.06 13.90
C VAL A 226 12.80 13.26 14.86
N GLU A 227 11.60 13.74 15.14
CA GLU A 227 11.32 14.80 16.10
C GLU A 227 10.20 14.33 17.05
N THR A 228 10.39 14.47 18.35
CA THR A 228 9.49 13.93 19.36
C THR A 228 9.61 14.68 20.68
N ASN A 229 8.51 14.75 21.43
CA ASN A 229 8.50 15.21 22.82
C ASN A 229 8.35 14.07 23.84
N PHE A 230 8.41 12.82 23.40
CA PHE A 230 8.48 11.67 24.29
C PHE A 230 9.83 11.60 25.01
N PRO A 231 9.88 11.02 26.23
CA PRO A 231 11.14 10.78 26.93
C PRO A 231 12.17 10.00 26.08
N PRO A 232 13.48 10.24 26.24
CA PRO A 232 14.53 9.64 25.40
C PRO A 232 14.52 8.11 25.35
N LEU A 233 14.09 7.44 26.43
CA LEU A 233 13.90 5.99 26.48
C LEU A 233 12.96 5.52 25.36
N PHE A 234 11.83 6.18 25.19
CA PHE A 234 10.83 5.83 24.19
C PHE A 234 11.27 6.16 22.78
N ALA A 235 11.95 7.30 22.58
CA ALA A 235 12.52 7.65 21.28
C ALA A 235 13.50 6.56 20.79
N ARG A 236 14.40 6.09 21.67
CA ARG A 236 15.32 4.97 21.38
C ARG A 236 14.56 3.68 21.08
N TYR A 237 13.55 3.36 21.88
CA TYR A 237 12.72 2.18 21.69
C TYR A 237 11.98 2.19 20.34
N PHE A 238 11.35 3.30 19.97
CA PHE A 238 10.59 3.39 18.71
C PHE A 238 11.49 3.13 17.51
N ILE A 239 12.65 3.77 17.46
CA ILE A 239 13.61 3.62 16.37
C ILE A 239 14.17 2.20 16.34
N GLY A 240 14.66 1.69 17.48
CA GLY A 240 15.27 0.37 17.55
C GLY A 240 14.28 -0.76 17.20
N GLN A 241 13.06 -0.68 17.72
CA GLN A 241 12.03 -1.68 17.43
C GLN A 241 11.55 -1.60 15.99
N ALA A 242 11.40 -0.39 15.44
CA ALA A 242 11.04 -0.19 14.04
C ALA A 242 12.10 -0.72 13.08
N GLN A 243 13.39 -0.48 13.38
CA GLN A 243 14.51 -1.02 12.61
C GLN A 243 14.52 -2.55 12.64
N GLU A 244 14.33 -3.18 13.80
CA GLU A 244 14.28 -4.64 13.89
C GLU A 244 13.07 -5.24 13.17
N LEU A 245 11.89 -4.61 13.24
CA LEU A 245 10.72 -5.03 12.47
C LEU A 245 11.00 -4.94 10.96
N GLY A 246 11.62 -3.85 10.53
CA GLY A 246 12.03 -3.67 9.15
C GLY A 246 13.05 -4.71 8.69
N ARG A 247 14.04 -5.01 9.53
CA ARG A 247 15.08 -6.03 9.30
C ARG A 247 14.46 -7.40 9.10
N ARG A 248 13.55 -7.81 9.98
CA ARG A 248 12.85 -9.12 9.92
C ARG A 248 12.02 -9.32 8.65
N CYS A 249 11.63 -8.26 7.96
CA CYS A 249 10.93 -8.36 6.68
C CYS A 249 11.86 -8.71 5.51
N VAL A 250 13.15 -8.36 5.59
CA VAL A 250 14.08 -8.44 4.43
C VAL A 250 15.33 -9.27 4.68
N GLU A 251 15.62 -9.60 5.94
CA GLU A 251 16.72 -10.48 6.34
C GLU A 251 16.22 -11.75 7.02
N PRO A 252 16.94 -12.87 6.87
CA PRO A 252 16.60 -14.11 7.53
C PRO A 252 16.64 -13.97 9.06
N PRO A 253 15.88 -14.80 9.78
CA PRO A 253 15.94 -14.85 11.23
C PRO A 253 17.34 -15.27 11.69
N LEU A 254 17.83 -14.66 12.76
CA LEU A 254 19.16 -14.96 13.34
C LEU A 254 19.27 -16.42 13.78
N ARG A 255 18.15 -17.02 14.21
CA ARG A 255 18.03 -18.44 14.51
C ARG A 255 17.20 -19.10 13.41
N LYS A 256 17.87 -19.85 12.53
CA LYS A 256 17.23 -20.58 11.43
C LYS A 256 16.53 -21.82 11.98
N GLN A 257 15.25 -21.99 11.68
CA GLN A 257 14.60 -23.29 11.81
C GLN A 257 15.03 -24.17 10.63
N ILE A 258 15.27 -25.45 10.91
CA ILE A 258 15.57 -26.46 9.88
C ILE A 258 14.36 -26.49 8.94
N ASN A 259 14.58 -26.25 7.63
CA ASN A 259 13.59 -26.21 6.54
C ASN A 259 12.83 -24.89 6.27
N GLN A 260 13.16 -23.76 6.91
CA GLN A 260 12.51 -22.48 6.58
C GLN A 260 13.24 -21.73 5.45
N ILE A 261 12.61 -21.64 4.27
CA ILE A 261 13.07 -20.77 3.17
C ILE A 261 12.60 -19.34 3.45
N PHE A 262 13.55 -18.43 3.63
CA PHE A 262 13.25 -17.02 3.82
C PHE A 262 13.01 -16.33 2.46
N SER A 263 11.98 -15.48 2.40
CA SER A 263 11.74 -14.60 1.25
C SER A 263 11.47 -13.17 1.75
N PRO A 264 12.07 -12.14 1.12
CA PRO A 264 11.81 -10.76 1.48
C PRO A 264 10.33 -10.40 1.32
N SER A 265 9.85 -9.56 2.22
CA SER A 265 8.46 -9.11 2.27
C SER A 265 8.39 -7.59 2.43
N PRO A 266 7.28 -6.95 2.00
CA PRO A 266 7.07 -5.52 2.20
C PRO A 266 7.12 -5.15 3.70
N SER A 267 7.88 -4.10 4.02
CA SER A 267 8.17 -3.68 5.40
C SER A 267 7.46 -2.39 5.83
N LEU A 268 6.98 -1.56 4.89
CA LEU A 268 6.43 -0.25 5.20
C LEU A 268 5.25 -0.34 6.18
N ASN A 269 4.27 -1.20 5.91
CA ASN A 269 3.11 -1.37 6.78
C ASN A 269 3.51 -1.94 8.15
N CYS A 270 4.38 -2.95 8.18
CA CYS A 270 4.87 -3.58 9.41
C CYS A 270 5.50 -2.53 10.34
N VAL A 271 6.42 -1.73 9.80
CA VAL A 271 7.19 -0.73 10.55
C VAL A 271 6.30 0.44 10.97
N VAL A 272 5.55 1.03 10.03
CA VAL A 272 4.82 2.27 10.28
C VAL A 272 3.57 2.03 11.13
N SER A 273 2.88 0.90 10.96
CA SER A 273 1.73 0.57 11.82
C SER A 273 2.13 0.35 13.28
N PHE A 274 3.33 -0.22 13.53
CA PHE A 274 3.90 -0.32 14.87
C PHE A 274 4.08 1.06 15.49
N ILE A 275 4.73 2.00 14.78
CA ILE A 275 4.97 3.35 15.29
C ILE A 275 3.65 4.05 15.60
N ILE A 276 2.69 4.04 14.66
CA ILE A 276 1.38 4.67 14.85
C ILE A 276 0.69 4.12 16.10
N ARG A 277 0.67 2.80 16.27
CA ARG A 277 0.02 2.15 17.43
C ARG A 277 0.70 2.54 18.74
N VAL A 278 2.02 2.43 18.80
CA VAL A 278 2.76 2.69 20.05
C VAL A 278 2.65 4.16 20.47
N VAL A 279 2.78 5.09 19.54
CA VAL A 279 2.61 6.53 19.83
C VAL A 279 1.21 6.85 20.34
N LYS A 280 0.17 6.19 19.81
CA LYS A 280 -1.22 6.38 20.24
C LYS A 280 -1.54 5.71 21.58
N LEU A 281 -0.88 4.61 21.91
CA LEU A 281 -1.16 3.85 23.13
C LEU A 281 -0.42 4.39 24.35
N LEU A 282 0.84 4.80 24.19
CA LEU A 282 1.73 5.10 25.31
C LEU A 282 1.26 6.22 26.25
N PRO A 283 0.75 7.37 25.77
CA PRO A 283 0.27 8.42 26.67
C PRO A 283 -0.83 7.95 27.63
N ASN A 284 -1.61 6.94 27.22
CA ASN A 284 -2.71 6.38 27.99
C ASN A 284 -2.31 5.09 28.74
N GLU A 285 -1.04 4.68 28.65
CA GLU A 285 -0.59 3.46 29.30
C GLU A 285 -0.42 3.67 30.80
N LYS A 286 -1.01 2.76 31.56
CA LYS A 286 -1.03 2.78 33.02
C LYS A 286 0.11 1.94 33.57
N CYS A 287 0.64 2.36 34.71
CA CYS A 287 1.57 1.57 35.50
C CYS A 287 0.93 0.24 35.88
N GLN A 288 1.63 -0.88 35.66
CA GLN A 288 1.05 -2.18 35.97
C GLN A 288 0.87 -2.43 37.47
N TRP A 289 1.51 -1.65 38.33
CA TRP A 289 1.41 -1.76 39.79
C TRP A 289 0.39 -0.78 40.39
N CYS A 290 0.63 0.54 40.32
CA CYS A 290 -0.25 1.53 40.93
C CYS A 290 -1.49 1.89 40.08
N LYS A 291 -1.53 1.46 38.82
CA LYS A 291 -2.60 1.76 37.83
C LYS A 291 -2.76 3.26 37.48
N GLY A 292 -1.91 4.14 38.00
CA GLY A 292 -1.80 5.53 37.55
C GLY A 292 -1.19 5.63 36.14
N LEU A 293 -1.38 6.77 35.48
CA LEU A 293 -0.75 7.04 34.17
C LEU A 293 0.78 7.05 34.32
N CYS A 294 1.47 6.39 33.39
CA CYS A 294 2.93 6.40 33.39
C CYS A 294 3.48 7.74 32.89
N LEU A 295 2.89 8.27 31.83
CA LEU A 295 3.27 9.56 31.26
C LEU A 295 2.36 10.67 31.81
N PRO A 296 2.91 11.86 32.14
CA PRO A 296 2.11 13.00 32.55
C PRO A 296 1.34 13.60 31.37
N ASP A 297 0.28 14.36 31.65
CA ASP A 297 -0.49 15.04 30.60
C ASP A 297 0.37 16.06 29.84
N ASN A 298 1.28 16.76 30.54
CA ASN A 298 2.23 17.68 29.92
C ASN A 298 3.61 16.98 29.75
N PRO A 299 4.07 16.75 28.50
CA PRO A 299 5.34 16.07 28.23
C PRO A 299 6.58 16.71 28.88
N VAL A 300 6.54 18.03 29.13
CA VAL A 300 7.66 18.75 29.77
C VAL A 300 7.85 18.33 31.23
N GLN A 301 6.80 17.80 31.87
CA GLN A 301 6.85 17.30 33.24
C GLN A 301 7.33 15.85 33.33
N ALA A 302 7.64 15.20 32.19
CA ALA A 302 8.10 13.82 32.19
C ALA A 302 9.47 13.72 32.87
N VAL A 303 9.58 12.80 33.82
CA VAL A 303 10.78 12.62 34.63
C VAL A 303 11.86 11.92 33.81
N LEU A 304 12.92 12.67 33.49
CA LEU A 304 14.04 12.19 32.67
C LEU A 304 15.15 11.51 33.47
N ASP A 305 15.26 11.81 34.77
CA ASP A 305 16.23 11.16 35.65
C ASP A 305 15.87 9.69 35.85
N GLU A 306 16.73 8.79 35.38
CA GLU A 306 16.56 7.33 35.43
C GLU A 306 16.57 6.76 36.86
N ASN A 307 16.86 7.57 37.88
CA ASN A 307 16.87 7.15 39.29
C ASN A 307 15.72 7.74 40.12
N ALA A 308 14.92 8.63 39.53
CA ALA A 308 13.79 9.24 40.24
C ALA A 308 12.59 8.29 40.33
N ASP A 309 11.84 8.39 41.42
CA ASP A 309 10.73 7.48 41.76
C ASP A 309 9.65 7.36 40.66
N LEU A 310 9.32 8.49 40.03
CA LEU A 310 8.31 8.58 38.97
C LEU A 310 8.89 8.37 37.56
N HIS A 311 10.18 8.05 37.43
CA HIS A 311 10.76 7.65 36.15
C HIS A 311 10.00 6.45 35.58
N VAL A 312 9.76 6.45 34.28
CA VAL A 312 9.00 5.38 33.63
C VAL A 312 9.94 4.34 33.07
N GLU A 313 9.85 3.14 33.62
CA GLU A 313 10.57 1.96 33.15
C GLU A 313 9.70 1.14 32.20
N ARG A 314 10.28 0.77 31.05
CA ARG A 314 9.66 -0.14 30.09
C ARG A 314 10.32 -1.50 30.18
N LEU A 315 9.57 -2.50 30.62
CA LEU A 315 10.08 -3.87 30.73
C LEU A 315 10.13 -4.57 29.37
N TYR A 316 10.87 -5.68 29.29
CA TYR A 316 10.97 -6.51 28.08
C TYR A 316 9.63 -7.02 27.56
N CYS A 317 8.68 -7.30 28.46
CA CYS A 317 7.31 -7.68 28.08
C CYS A 317 6.51 -6.54 27.46
N GLY A 318 7.06 -5.33 27.44
CA GLY A 318 6.54 -4.13 26.82
C GLY A 318 5.70 -3.23 27.70
N HIS A 319 5.32 -3.69 28.89
CA HIS A 319 4.50 -2.93 29.83
C HIS A 319 5.32 -1.93 30.66
N LEU A 320 4.66 -0.85 31.07
CA LEU A 320 5.27 0.24 31.84
C LEU A 320 5.07 0.16 33.35
N PHE A 321 6.08 0.65 34.08
CA PHE A 321 6.05 0.86 35.52
C PHE A 321 6.66 2.21 35.87
N HIS A 322 6.21 2.87 36.95
CA HIS A 322 7.07 3.85 37.62
C HIS A 322 8.20 3.11 38.33
N LEU A 323 9.40 3.70 38.39
CA LEU A 323 10.57 3.05 38.97
C LEU A 323 10.33 2.62 40.42
N GLN A 324 9.77 3.49 41.25
CA GLN A 324 9.44 3.17 42.64
C GLN A 324 8.44 2.01 42.74
N CYS A 325 7.44 2.00 41.85
CA CYS A 325 6.45 0.95 41.77
C CYS A 325 7.07 -0.39 41.36
N LEU A 326 7.99 -0.38 40.39
CA LEU A 326 8.75 -1.56 40.00
C LEU A 326 9.60 -2.07 41.16
N LEU A 327 10.37 -1.21 41.82
CA LEU A 327 11.21 -1.61 42.95
C LEU A 327 10.40 -2.20 44.11
N LYS A 328 9.26 -1.58 44.43
CA LYS A 328 8.32 -2.12 45.44
C LYS A 328 7.79 -3.48 45.00
N TYR A 329 7.35 -3.61 43.75
CA TYR A 329 6.84 -4.86 43.22
C TYR A 329 7.88 -6.00 43.25
N MET A 330 9.13 -5.69 42.89
CA MET A 330 10.23 -6.66 42.90
C MET A 330 10.59 -7.10 44.32
N LYS A 331 10.29 -6.29 45.35
CA LYS A 331 10.51 -6.58 46.79
C LYS A 331 9.34 -7.26 47.50
N THR A 332 8.15 -7.34 46.91
CA THR A 332 6.96 -7.93 47.56
C THR A 332 6.66 -9.32 47.02
N PRO A 333 6.38 -10.36 47.82
CA PRO A 333 6.09 -11.73 47.33
C PRO A 333 4.89 -11.77 46.38
N PRO A 334 4.74 -12.81 45.54
CA PRO A 334 5.52 -14.07 45.49
C PRO A 334 6.84 -13.95 44.71
N PHE A 335 7.88 -14.66 45.15
CA PHE A 335 9.19 -14.70 44.46
C PHE A 335 9.41 -15.98 43.64
N HIS A 336 8.70 -17.06 43.95
CA HIS A 336 8.90 -18.36 43.30
C HIS A 336 8.61 -18.33 41.80
N GLY A 337 9.53 -18.86 41.00
CA GLY A 337 9.42 -18.92 39.54
C GLY A 337 9.72 -17.59 38.84
N GLY A 338 10.37 -16.65 39.56
CA GLY A 338 10.67 -15.30 39.13
C GLY A 338 9.46 -14.37 39.14
N LYS A 339 9.73 -13.07 39.27
CA LYS A 339 8.71 -12.02 39.14
C LYS A 339 8.07 -12.07 37.77
N LYS A 340 6.74 -11.99 37.71
CA LYS A 340 5.96 -12.02 36.47
C LYS A 340 5.21 -10.72 36.28
N CYS A 341 5.10 -10.22 35.07
CA CYS A 341 4.29 -9.04 34.82
C CYS A 341 2.83 -9.33 35.23
N PRO A 342 2.19 -8.48 36.04
CA PRO A 342 0.81 -8.71 36.49
C PRO A 342 -0.20 -8.88 35.36
N THR A 343 0.08 -8.31 34.18
CA THR A 343 -0.86 -8.26 33.06
C THR A 343 -0.64 -9.37 32.04
N CYS A 344 0.63 -9.70 31.70
CA CYS A 344 0.92 -10.69 30.66
C CYS A 344 1.58 -11.98 31.17
N GLY A 345 1.89 -12.07 32.47
CA GLY A 345 2.48 -13.27 33.08
C GLY A 345 3.92 -13.59 32.65
N GLN A 346 4.52 -12.80 31.75
CA GLN A 346 5.92 -12.98 31.33
C GLN A 346 6.87 -12.60 32.47
N ARG A 347 8.00 -13.31 32.56
CA ARG A 347 9.02 -13.02 33.57
C ARG A 347 9.59 -11.61 33.38
N VAL A 348 9.62 -10.85 34.46
CA VAL A 348 10.20 -9.52 34.53
C VAL A 348 11.69 -9.67 34.83
N TYR A 349 12.51 -8.99 34.03
CA TYR A 349 13.93 -8.82 34.27
C TYR A 349 14.24 -7.31 34.25
N HIS A 350 15.11 -6.89 35.16
CA HIS A 350 15.55 -5.51 35.27
C HIS A 350 16.99 -5.48 35.79
N ASP A 351 17.88 -4.74 35.12
CA ASP A 351 19.33 -4.77 35.39
C ASP A 351 19.65 -4.32 36.83
N LYS A 352 18.90 -3.35 37.37
CA LYS A 352 19.04 -2.90 38.77
C LYS A 352 18.55 -3.93 39.81
N TRP A 353 17.98 -5.07 39.39
CA TRP A 353 17.44 -6.11 40.26
C TRP A 353 17.94 -7.51 39.86
N ALA A 354 19.24 -7.76 40.09
CA ALA A 354 19.89 -9.05 39.89
C ALA A 354 19.96 -9.88 41.19
N VAL A 355 18.83 -10.09 41.86
CA VAL A 355 18.73 -10.88 43.10
C VAL A 355 18.02 -12.21 42.81
N SER A 356 18.54 -13.32 43.34
CA SER A 356 17.90 -14.63 43.19
C SER A 356 16.58 -14.72 43.98
N ASP A 357 15.63 -15.52 43.50
CA ASP A 357 14.31 -15.68 44.13
C ASP A 357 14.44 -16.05 45.62
N LYS A 358 15.34 -16.98 45.95
CA LYS A 358 15.62 -17.40 47.34
C LYS A 358 16.15 -16.26 48.21
N LEU A 359 17.12 -15.49 47.71
CA LEU A 359 17.70 -14.37 48.46
C LEU A 359 16.70 -13.22 48.64
N ALA A 360 15.82 -13.00 47.67
CA ALA A 360 14.75 -12.02 47.79
C ALA A 360 13.72 -12.44 48.85
N GLU A 361 13.37 -13.72 48.88
CA GLU A 361 12.46 -14.31 49.88
C GLU A 361 13.04 -14.27 51.30
N ASP A 362 14.29 -14.67 51.48
CA ASP A 362 14.97 -14.62 52.78
C ASP A 362 15.04 -13.18 53.32
N ARG A 363 15.36 -12.20 52.47
CA ARG A 363 15.39 -10.77 52.84
C ARG A 363 14.01 -10.25 53.24
N TRP A 364 12.98 -10.58 52.47
CA TRP A 364 11.61 -10.18 52.78
C TRP A 364 11.11 -10.81 54.07
N ALA A 365 11.38 -12.11 54.29
CA ALA A 365 11.00 -12.82 55.51
C ALA A 365 11.68 -12.22 56.75
N HIS A 366 12.96 -11.86 56.64
CA HIS A 366 13.69 -11.20 57.72
C HIS A 366 13.15 -9.79 58.00
N GLU A 367 12.81 -9.01 56.96
CA GLU A 367 12.18 -7.69 57.12
C GLU A 367 10.81 -7.80 57.82
N GLN A 368 9.99 -8.78 57.42
CA GLN A 368 8.69 -9.05 58.03
C GLN A 368 8.79 -9.58 59.47
N ALA A 369 9.85 -10.34 59.81
CA ALA A 369 10.12 -10.77 61.18
C ALA A 369 10.47 -9.57 62.07
N ARG A 370 11.39 -8.71 61.63
CA ARG A 370 11.75 -7.48 62.35
C ARG A 370 10.57 -6.53 62.53
N ALA A 371 9.72 -6.39 61.52
CA ALA A 371 8.52 -5.54 61.62
C ALA A 371 7.52 -6.07 62.67
N ARG A 372 7.40 -7.40 62.80
CA ARG A 372 6.57 -8.02 63.84
C ARG A 372 7.15 -7.81 65.24
N GLU A 373 8.46 -7.98 65.41
CA GLU A 373 9.15 -7.69 66.68
C GLU A 373 8.96 -6.24 67.11
N LEU A 374 9.10 -5.28 66.18
CA LEU A 374 8.89 -3.86 66.47
C LEU A 374 7.42 -3.53 66.82
N ALA A 375 6.46 -4.18 66.17
CA ALA A 375 5.05 -4.02 66.49
C ALA A 375 4.73 -4.59 67.89
N GLU A 376 5.26 -5.78 68.22
CA GLU A 376 5.12 -6.37 69.56
C GLU A 376 5.73 -5.47 70.66
N VAL A 377 6.85 -4.80 70.37
CA VAL A 377 7.45 -3.81 71.29
C VAL A 377 6.56 -2.57 71.41
N ALA A 378 6.00 -2.06 70.32
CA ALA A 378 5.11 -0.90 70.35
C ALA A 378 3.83 -1.19 71.15
N ASP A 379 3.21 -2.36 70.93
CA ASP A 379 2.03 -2.83 71.65
C ASP A 379 2.30 -3.02 73.16
N PHE A 380 3.56 -3.25 73.56
CA PHE A 380 3.94 -3.34 74.97
C PHE A 380 3.99 -1.96 75.68
N PHE A 381 4.08 -0.87 74.92
CA PHE A 381 4.15 0.50 75.45
C PHE A 381 2.82 1.27 75.39
N GLU A 382 1.76 0.70 74.79
CA GLU A 382 0.36 1.17 74.90
C GLU A 382 -0.37 0.48 76.06
#